data_AF-A0A1H7SWL4-F1
#
_entry.id   AF-A0A1H7SWL4-F1
#
_cell.length_a   1.000
_cell.length_b   1.000
_cell.length_c   1.000
_cell.angle_alpha   90.00
_cell.angle_beta   90.00
_cell.angle_gamma   90.00
#
_symmetry.space_group_name_H-M   'P 1'
#
loop_
_entity.id
_entity.type
_entity.pdbx_description
1 polymer ?
#
loop_
_entity_poly.entity_id
_entity_poly.type
_entity_poly.pdbx_seq_one_letter_code
_entity_poly.pdbx_strand_id
1 'polypeptide(L)'
;MTIQAMGCIMLILTTTADLWAQTGRTNRAHLGIIYPLSTNGRTAPTDTNNFSLHLIAGVSQQENACFIAGIAGIVKGGAYGPVISGVSNHLAHASGVQVAGVLNHIKDSAQGVQIAGLANVTGNAKGIQVAGLVNRADDATTQLAGLINIAKKVTGVQMAGLINVAEKSDYPIGVLNFIKEGELQLGLTVDEEGTTLLALRSGGRVLYGILGVGYNFRHEEARYMLEGGLGAHLISVNAFRLNAELASAVMTGFEDGVYGKQSFRALANYRIIPGMELFAGPTFNHLTFKTDQPAIRNNRYLWKYEGSDYFNGFFIGGIVGLQIAL
;
A
#
# COMPACT_ATOMS: atom_id res chain seq x y z
N MET A 1 37.32 -52.81 5.15
CA MET A 1 37.41 -51.62 4.25
C MET A 1 36.47 -51.67 3.05
N THR A 2 35.79 -52.78 2.73
CA THR A 2 34.97 -52.92 1.51
C THR A 2 33.50 -52.50 1.66
N ILE A 3 32.93 -52.55 2.87
CA ILE A 3 31.50 -52.22 3.11
C ILE A 3 31.25 -50.69 3.11
N GLN A 4 32.20 -49.89 3.57
CA GLN A 4 32.08 -48.42 3.55
C GLN A 4 32.16 -47.85 2.13
N ALA A 5 32.91 -48.48 1.22
CA ALA A 5 32.98 -48.07 -0.18
C ALA A 5 31.66 -48.33 -0.94
N MET A 6 30.98 -49.44 -0.66
CA MET A 6 29.65 -49.74 -1.24
C MET A 6 28.56 -48.79 -0.73
N GLY A 7 28.62 -48.38 0.54
CA GLY A 7 27.68 -47.40 1.10
C GLY A 7 27.79 -46.02 0.45
N CYS A 8 29.02 -45.55 0.20
CA CYS A 8 29.24 -44.27 -0.50
C CYS A 8 28.80 -44.32 -1.97
N ILE A 9 28.98 -45.45 -2.67
CA ILE A 9 28.54 -45.60 -4.07
C ILE A 9 27.00 -45.62 -4.17
N MET A 10 26.31 -46.31 -3.25
CA MET A 10 24.84 -46.27 -3.14
C MET A 10 24.32 -44.86 -2.81
N LEU A 11 24.98 -44.13 -1.92
CA LEU A 11 24.59 -42.76 -1.56
C LEU A 11 24.78 -41.78 -2.72
N ILE A 12 25.84 -41.96 -3.52
CA ILE A 12 26.09 -41.18 -4.74
C ILE A 12 25.07 -41.56 -5.84
N LEU A 13 24.71 -42.83 -5.98
CA LEU A 13 23.65 -43.27 -6.91
C LEU A 13 22.27 -42.73 -6.52
N THR A 14 21.96 -42.63 -5.22
CA THR A 14 20.71 -42.02 -4.75
C THR A 14 20.70 -40.49 -4.87
N THR A 15 21.81 -39.80 -4.68
CA THR A 15 21.88 -38.34 -4.89
C THR A 15 21.92 -37.95 -6.36
N THR A 16 22.26 -38.89 -7.27
CA THR A 16 22.07 -38.69 -8.72
C THR A 16 20.64 -38.95 -9.20
N ALA A 17 19.79 -39.61 -8.40
CA ALA A 17 18.40 -39.90 -8.77
C ALA A 17 17.46 -38.68 -8.58
N ASP A 18 17.91 -37.63 -7.89
CA ASP A 18 17.20 -36.34 -7.78
C ASP A 18 17.56 -35.34 -8.90
N LEU A 19 18.30 -35.78 -9.94
CA LEU A 19 18.25 -35.14 -11.25
C LEU A 19 16.88 -35.45 -11.87
N TRP A 20 15.86 -34.75 -11.41
CA TRP A 20 14.54 -34.74 -12.04
C TRP A 20 14.75 -34.44 -13.52
N ALA A 21 14.58 -35.46 -14.35
CA ALA A 21 14.59 -35.35 -15.78
C ALA A 21 13.50 -34.35 -16.18
N GLN A 22 13.89 -33.10 -16.44
CA GLN A 22 13.07 -32.22 -17.27
C GLN A 22 12.97 -32.91 -18.63
N THR A 23 11.81 -33.47 -18.93
CA THR A 23 11.54 -34.10 -20.23
C THR A 23 11.55 -33.08 -21.39
N GLY A 24 11.63 -31.78 -21.07
CA GLY A 24 11.71 -30.70 -22.03
C GLY A 24 13.12 -30.34 -22.45
N ARG A 25 13.20 -29.58 -23.54
CA ARG A 25 14.46 -29.10 -24.13
C ARG A 25 14.81 -27.73 -23.57
N THR A 26 16.11 -27.42 -23.57
CA THR A 26 16.59 -26.06 -23.31
C THR A 26 16.88 -25.36 -24.63
N ASN A 27 16.16 -24.25 -24.90
CA ASN A 27 16.31 -23.47 -26.12
C ASN A 27 16.91 -22.10 -25.82
N ARG A 28 17.78 -21.61 -26.73
CA ARG A 28 18.33 -20.25 -26.60
C ARG A 28 17.28 -19.18 -26.86
N ALA A 29 16.38 -19.42 -27.82
CA ALA A 29 15.30 -18.53 -28.20
C ALA A 29 14.03 -19.33 -28.50
N HIS A 30 12.88 -18.80 -28.08
CA HIS A 30 11.55 -19.34 -28.36
C HIS A 30 10.71 -18.23 -29.00
N LEU A 31 10.42 -18.40 -30.29
CA LEU A 31 9.69 -17.41 -31.07
C LEU A 31 8.33 -17.99 -31.46
N GLY A 32 7.25 -17.22 -31.35
CA GLY A 32 5.93 -17.72 -31.72
C GLY A 32 4.89 -16.64 -31.98
N ILE A 33 3.77 -17.05 -32.57
CA ILE A 33 2.59 -16.19 -32.69
C ILE A 33 1.70 -16.42 -31.48
N ILE A 34 1.25 -17.65 -31.30
CA ILE A 34 0.39 -18.09 -30.22
C ILE A 34 0.73 -19.55 -29.94
N TYR A 35 0.70 -20.03 -28.69
CA TYR A 35 0.81 -21.47 -28.44
C TYR A 35 -0.30 -22.25 -29.17
N PRO A 36 -0.01 -23.38 -29.85
CA PRO A 36 1.29 -24.04 -30.02
C PRO A 36 2.08 -23.60 -31.27
N LEU A 37 1.61 -22.63 -32.05
CA LEU A 37 2.29 -22.07 -33.22
C LEU A 37 3.53 -21.23 -32.82
N SER A 38 4.63 -21.95 -32.54
CA SER A 38 5.93 -21.40 -32.12
C SER A 38 7.07 -22.36 -32.47
N THR A 39 8.33 -21.92 -32.33
CA THR A 39 9.53 -22.76 -32.55
C THR A 39 9.58 -24.00 -31.66
N ASN A 40 8.94 -23.97 -30.49
CA ASN A 40 8.87 -25.10 -29.55
C ASN A 40 7.59 -25.94 -29.72
N GLY A 41 6.68 -25.54 -30.63
CA GLY A 41 5.50 -26.33 -30.96
C GLY A 41 4.64 -26.69 -29.73
N ARG A 42 4.24 -27.96 -29.65
CA ARG A 42 3.42 -28.50 -28.55
C ARG A 42 4.21 -28.77 -27.26
N THR A 43 5.53 -28.90 -27.34
CA THR A 43 6.41 -29.18 -26.18
C THR A 43 6.77 -27.93 -25.39
N ALA A 44 6.43 -26.74 -25.91
CA ALA A 44 6.63 -25.47 -25.24
C ALA A 44 6.32 -25.48 -23.72
N PRO A 45 5.20 -26.05 -23.22
CA PRO A 45 4.87 -26.03 -21.80
C PRO A 45 5.76 -26.90 -20.91
N THR A 46 6.67 -27.69 -21.49
CA THR A 46 7.69 -28.48 -20.78
C THR A 46 9.11 -27.95 -21.03
N ASP A 47 9.29 -27.04 -21.99
CA ASP A 47 10.60 -26.57 -22.44
C ASP A 47 11.08 -25.35 -21.65
N THR A 48 12.40 -25.25 -21.48
CA THR A 48 13.10 -24.14 -20.83
C THR A 48 13.71 -23.23 -21.89
N ASN A 49 13.54 -21.92 -21.76
CA ASN A 49 14.08 -20.95 -22.71
C ASN A 49 14.95 -19.92 -22.01
N ASN A 50 15.96 -19.39 -22.72
CA ASN A 50 16.68 -18.21 -22.25
C ASN A 50 15.93 -16.93 -22.65
N PHE A 51 15.45 -16.86 -23.88
CA PHE A 51 14.71 -15.74 -24.43
C PHE A 51 13.43 -16.21 -25.11
N SER A 52 12.31 -15.55 -24.86
CA SER A 52 11.02 -15.84 -25.49
C SER A 52 10.37 -14.58 -26.02
N LEU A 53 9.88 -14.63 -27.27
CA LEU A 53 9.16 -13.53 -27.91
C LEU A 53 7.93 -14.06 -28.65
N HIS A 54 6.76 -13.60 -28.24
CA HIS A 54 5.48 -14.02 -28.79
C HIS A 54 4.63 -12.84 -29.27
N LEU A 55 4.03 -12.97 -30.46
CA LEU A 55 3.15 -11.91 -31.00
C LEU A 55 1.86 -11.77 -30.17
N ILE A 56 1.25 -12.88 -29.76
CA ILE A 56 -0.03 -12.91 -29.04
C ILE A 56 0.20 -13.54 -27.66
N ALA A 57 0.48 -14.84 -27.61
CA ALA A 57 0.65 -15.54 -26.34
C ALA A 57 1.74 -16.60 -26.39
N GLY A 58 2.55 -16.66 -25.34
CA GLY A 58 3.61 -17.66 -25.18
C GLY A 58 3.38 -18.53 -23.95
N VAL A 59 3.79 -19.79 -24.07
CA VAL A 59 3.73 -20.78 -22.99
C VAL A 59 5.08 -21.45 -22.88
N SER A 60 5.67 -21.47 -21.69
CA SER A 60 6.91 -22.19 -21.40
C SER A 60 6.90 -22.84 -20.02
N GLN A 61 7.83 -23.76 -19.78
CA GLN A 61 8.06 -24.29 -18.44
C GLN A 61 8.94 -23.35 -17.63
N GLN A 62 9.99 -22.79 -18.21
CA GLN A 62 10.93 -21.92 -17.51
C GLN A 62 11.54 -20.88 -18.45
N GLU A 63 11.80 -19.69 -17.93
CA GLU A 63 12.45 -18.58 -18.63
C GLU A 63 13.66 -18.10 -17.84
N ASN A 64 14.87 -18.24 -18.39
CA ASN A 64 16.10 -17.93 -17.66
C ASN A 64 16.52 -16.46 -17.76
N ALA A 65 16.13 -15.73 -18.82
CA ALA A 65 16.57 -14.36 -19.00
C ALA A 65 15.45 -13.37 -19.36
N CYS A 66 14.61 -13.62 -20.37
CA CYS A 66 13.59 -12.65 -20.74
C CYS A 66 12.42 -13.29 -21.50
N PHE A 67 11.20 -12.87 -21.16
CA PHE A 67 9.97 -13.27 -21.84
C PHE A 67 9.15 -12.04 -22.23
N ILE A 68 8.78 -11.94 -23.51
CA ILE A 68 7.96 -10.85 -24.04
C ILE A 68 6.78 -11.45 -24.82
N ALA A 69 5.55 -10.99 -24.53
CA ALA A 69 4.37 -11.35 -25.31
C ALA A 69 3.46 -10.14 -25.60
N GLY A 70 2.81 -10.12 -26.76
CA GLY A 70 1.86 -9.05 -27.09
C GLY A 70 0.63 -9.02 -26.19
N ILE A 71 0.09 -10.18 -25.78
CA ILE A 71 -1.09 -10.27 -24.92
C ILE A 71 -0.76 -11.01 -23.62
N ALA A 72 -0.33 -12.26 -23.69
CA ALA A 72 -0.23 -13.11 -22.50
C ALA A 72 1.07 -13.94 -22.42
N GLY A 73 1.71 -13.89 -21.26
CA GLY A 73 2.86 -14.73 -20.93
C GLY A 73 2.51 -15.78 -19.88
N ILE A 74 2.73 -17.05 -20.19
CA ILE A 74 2.44 -18.16 -19.28
C ILE A 74 3.73 -18.96 -19.03
N VAL A 75 4.26 -18.90 -17.82
CA VAL A 75 5.45 -19.67 -17.41
C VAL A 75 5.06 -20.60 -16.27
N LYS A 76 4.99 -21.90 -16.55
CA LYS A 76 4.46 -22.89 -15.60
C LYS A 76 5.37 -23.16 -14.41
N GLY A 77 6.66 -22.92 -14.56
CA GLY A 77 7.68 -23.04 -13.52
C GLY A 77 8.24 -21.67 -13.15
N GLY A 78 9.53 -21.45 -13.40
CA GLY A 78 10.24 -20.24 -12.97
C GLY A 78 10.53 -19.26 -14.10
N ALA A 79 10.34 -17.97 -13.85
CA ALA A 79 10.87 -16.90 -14.68
C ALA A 79 11.96 -16.14 -13.90
N TYR A 80 13.22 -16.18 -14.35
CA TYR A 80 14.39 -15.63 -13.65
C TYR A 80 14.93 -14.33 -14.27
N GLY A 81 14.07 -13.62 -15.01
CA GLY A 81 14.36 -12.29 -15.54
C GLY A 81 13.09 -11.53 -15.89
N PRO A 82 13.17 -10.48 -16.74
CA PRO A 82 12.00 -9.68 -17.08
C PRO A 82 10.93 -10.48 -17.84
N VAL A 83 9.68 -10.33 -17.41
CA VAL A 83 8.50 -10.86 -18.10
C VAL A 83 7.57 -9.69 -18.42
N ILE A 84 7.34 -9.43 -19.71
CA ILE A 84 6.58 -8.28 -20.19
C ILE A 84 5.45 -8.79 -21.09
N SER A 85 4.20 -8.49 -20.72
CA SER A 85 3.03 -8.81 -21.54
C SER A 85 2.09 -7.63 -21.68
N GLY A 86 1.48 -7.46 -22.85
CA GLY A 86 0.54 -6.35 -23.06
C GLY A 86 -0.72 -6.42 -22.20
N VAL A 87 -1.17 -7.62 -21.81
CA VAL A 87 -2.36 -7.79 -20.94
C VAL A 87 -2.02 -8.51 -19.65
N SER A 88 -1.47 -9.72 -19.70
CA SER A 88 -1.35 -10.53 -18.48
C SER A 88 -0.12 -11.44 -18.44
N ASN A 89 0.42 -11.62 -17.24
CA ASN A 89 1.44 -12.63 -16.94
C ASN A 89 0.86 -13.65 -15.95
N HIS A 90 1.03 -14.94 -16.24
CA HIS A 90 0.65 -16.06 -15.39
C HIS A 90 1.87 -16.93 -15.12
N LEU A 91 2.46 -16.78 -13.94
CA LEU A 91 3.74 -17.38 -13.57
C LEU A 91 3.55 -18.24 -12.31
N ALA A 92 4.30 -19.34 -12.15
CA ALA A 92 4.35 -20.01 -10.84
C ALA A 92 5.33 -19.30 -9.90
N HIS A 93 6.56 -19.09 -10.36
CA HIS A 93 7.61 -18.36 -9.65
C HIS A 93 8.23 -17.29 -10.53
N ALA A 94 8.57 -16.13 -9.97
CA ALA A 94 9.28 -15.08 -10.68
C ALA A 94 10.38 -14.43 -9.85
N SER A 95 11.52 -14.17 -10.48
CA SER A 95 12.63 -13.37 -9.95
C SER A 95 13.07 -12.38 -11.03
N GLY A 96 12.78 -11.09 -10.83
CA GLY A 96 13.07 -10.05 -11.82
C GLY A 96 11.97 -9.00 -11.87
N VAL A 97 11.74 -8.44 -13.06
CA VAL A 97 10.69 -7.44 -13.31
C VAL A 97 9.51 -8.08 -14.04
N GLN A 98 8.30 -7.91 -13.54
CA GLN A 98 7.08 -8.38 -14.20
C GLN A 98 6.20 -7.19 -14.57
N VAL A 99 5.94 -7.00 -15.85
CA VAL A 99 5.11 -5.90 -16.36
C VAL A 99 3.94 -6.49 -17.14
N ALA A 100 2.73 -6.09 -16.75
CA ALA A 100 1.50 -6.44 -17.45
C ALA A 100 0.61 -5.21 -17.63
N GLY A 101 -0.02 -5.05 -18.79
CA GLY A 101 -0.98 -3.94 -18.98
C GLY A 101 -2.21 -4.06 -18.06
N VAL A 102 -2.56 -5.26 -17.61
CA VAL A 102 -3.73 -5.49 -16.75
C VAL A 102 -3.37 -6.26 -15.48
N LEU A 103 -2.81 -7.47 -15.61
CA LEU A 103 -2.69 -8.41 -14.49
C LEU A 103 -1.34 -9.12 -14.45
N ASN A 104 -0.65 -9.07 -13.32
CA ASN A 104 0.34 -10.10 -12.98
C ASN A 104 -0.28 -11.09 -11.98
N HIS A 105 -0.31 -12.36 -12.35
CA HIS A 105 -0.73 -13.45 -11.47
C HIS A 105 0.44 -14.41 -11.25
N ILE A 106 1.00 -14.42 -10.03
CA ILE A 106 2.16 -15.23 -9.67
C ILE A 106 1.79 -16.16 -8.52
N LYS A 107 1.67 -17.45 -8.80
CA LYS A 107 1.05 -18.41 -7.88
C LYS A 107 1.78 -18.50 -6.54
N ASP A 108 3.10 -18.68 -6.57
CA ASP A 108 3.86 -19.09 -5.38
C ASP A 108 4.65 -17.92 -4.80
N SER A 109 5.61 -17.38 -5.54
CA SER A 109 6.42 -16.26 -5.06
C SER A 109 7.01 -15.42 -6.18
N ALA A 110 7.20 -14.14 -5.86
CA ALA A 110 7.82 -13.16 -6.71
C ALA A 110 8.90 -12.39 -5.94
N GLN A 111 10.09 -12.30 -6.53
CA GLN A 111 11.18 -11.49 -6.03
C GLN A 111 11.52 -10.40 -7.04
N GLY A 112 11.46 -9.13 -6.64
CA GLY A 112 11.77 -7.99 -7.52
C GLY A 112 10.63 -7.00 -7.64
N VAL A 113 10.28 -6.61 -8.87
CA VAL A 113 9.31 -5.54 -9.13
C VAL A 113 8.16 -6.06 -9.98
N GLN A 114 6.93 -5.86 -9.52
CA GLN A 114 5.72 -6.14 -10.27
C GLN A 114 4.98 -4.86 -10.58
N ILE A 115 4.64 -4.66 -11.85
CA ILE A 115 3.87 -3.51 -12.32
C ILE A 115 2.70 -4.03 -13.14
N ALA A 116 1.49 -3.69 -12.73
CA ALA A 116 0.26 -4.03 -13.45
C ALA A 116 -0.63 -2.80 -13.61
N GLY A 117 -1.27 -2.64 -14.76
CA GLY A 117 -2.22 -1.53 -14.94
C GLY A 117 -3.42 -1.63 -14.00
N LEU A 118 -3.93 -2.84 -13.70
CA LEU A 118 -5.04 -3.01 -12.76
C LEU A 118 -4.64 -3.75 -11.49
N ALA A 119 -4.04 -4.94 -11.60
CA ALA A 119 -3.84 -5.79 -10.43
C ALA A 119 -2.56 -6.63 -10.42
N ASN A 120 -1.94 -6.77 -9.25
CA ASN A 120 -0.98 -7.83 -8.97
C ASN A 120 -1.58 -8.80 -7.95
N VAL A 121 -1.58 -10.10 -8.27
CA VAL A 121 -2.01 -11.16 -7.35
C VAL A 121 -0.88 -12.15 -7.23
N THR A 122 -0.25 -12.20 -6.06
CA THR A 122 0.93 -13.03 -5.80
C THR A 122 0.72 -13.88 -4.56
N GLY A 123 1.36 -15.04 -4.46
CA GLY A 123 1.54 -15.72 -3.17
C GLY A 123 2.41 -14.86 -2.25
N ASN A 124 3.74 -15.00 -2.34
CA ASN A 124 4.67 -14.17 -1.56
C ASN A 124 5.39 -13.14 -2.44
N ALA A 125 5.29 -11.86 -2.12
CA ALA A 125 5.89 -10.76 -2.87
C ALA A 125 7.06 -10.11 -2.09
N LYS A 126 8.29 -10.50 -2.44
CA LYS A 126 9.51 -9.90 -1.91
C LYS A 126 10.03 -8.80 -2.84
N GLY A 127 9.70 -7.56 -2.52
CA GLY A 127 10.07 -6.39 -3.31
C GLY A 127 8.93 -5.39 -3.42
N ILE A 128 8.71 -4.84 -4.62
CA ILE A 128 7.72 -3.76 -4.85
C ILE A 128 6.61 -4.26 -5.77
N GLN A 129 5.37 -4.19 -5.31
CA GLN A 129 4.19 -4.36 -6.15
C GLN A 129 3.55 -2.99 -6.42
N VAL A 130 3.32 -2.67 -7.70
CA VAL A 130 2.63 -1.45 -8.14
C VAL A 130 1.45 -1.84 -9.02
N ALA A 131 0.25 -1.42 -8.63
CA ALA A 131 -0.97 -1.67 -9.39
C ALA A 131 -1.82 -0.40 -9.48
N GLY A 132 -2.49 -0.18 -10.61
CA GLY A 132 -3.43 0.94 -10.72
C GLY A 132 -4.61 0.83 -9.77
N LEU A 133 -5.09 -0.40 -9.46
CA LEU A 133 -6.23 -0.60 -8.57
C LEU A 133 -5.90 -1.45 -7.34
N VAL A 134 -5.38 -2.67 -7.53
CA VAL A 134 -5.31 -3.67 -6.46
C VAL A 134 -3.98 -4.41 -6.40
N ASN A 135 -3.35 -4.49 -5.22
CA ASN A 135 -2.35 -5.52 -4.95
C ASN A 135 -2.89 -6.53 -3.93
N ARG A 136 -2.66 -7.81 -4.19
CA ARG A 136 -2.94 -8.90 -3.25
C ARG A 136 -1.72 -9.81 -3.12
N ALA A 137 -1.32 -10.05 -1.87
CA ALA A 137 -0.30 -11.03 -1.51
C ALA A 137 -0.71 -11.81 -0.25
N ASP A 138 -0.06 -12.93 0.03
CA ASP A 138 0.01 -13.49 1.38
C ASP A 138 0.99 -12.66 2.20
N ASP A 139 2.27 -12.64 1.82
CA ASP A 139 3.27 -11.76 2.43
C ASP A 139 3.79 -10.76 1.40
N ALA A 140 3.96 -9.49 1.79
CA ALA A 140 4.51 -8.45 0.93
C ALA A 140 5.62 -7.64 1.63
N THR A 141 6.59 -7.15 0.85
CA THR A 141 7.51 -6.12 1.35
C THR A 141 6.90 -4.73 1.18
N THR A 142 6.63 -4.32 -0.06
CA THR A 142 6.02 -3.02 -0.37
C THR A 142 4.88 -3.20 -1.36
N GLN A 143 3.72 -2.59 -1.09
CA GLN A 143 2.56 -2.57 -1.99
C GLN A 143 2.10 -1.13 -2.22
N LEU A 144 1.99 -0.74 -3.49
CA LEU A 144 1.49 0.56 -3.93
C LEU A 144 0.30 0.32 -4.87
N ALA A 145 -0.91 0.66 -4.44
CA ALA A 145 -2.13 0.51 -5.23
C ALA A 145 -2.91 1.81 -5.30
N GLY A 146 -3.59 2.07 -6.42
CA GLY A 146 -4.47 3.24 -6.49
C GLY A 146 -5.66 3.13 -5.54
N LEU A 147 -6.22 1.93 -5.30
CA LEU A 147 -7.41 1.77 -4.46
C LEU A 147 -7.19 0.88 -3.25
N ILE A 148 -6.70 -0.35 -3.43
CA ILE A 148 -6.74 -1.37 -2.36
C ILE A 148 -5.44 -2.19 -2.32
N ASN A 149 -4.88 -2.37 -1.12
CA ASN A 149 -3.87 -3.42 -0.88
C ASN A 149 -4.39 -4.45 0.12
N ILE A 150 -4.10 -5.73 -0.14
CA ILE A 150 -4.44 -6.85 0.72
C ILE A 150 -3.19 -7.70 0.92
N ALA A 151 -2.82 -7.94 2.18
CA ALA A 151 -1.78 -8.88 2.58
C ALA A 151 -2.16 -9.56 3.91
N LYS A 152 -1.48 -10.64 4.29
CA LYS A 152 -1.44 -11.09 5.69
C LYS A 152 -0.40 -10.29 6.44
N LYS A 153 0.84 -10.24 5.93
CA LYS A 153 1.94 -9.50 6.55
C LYS A 153 2.62 -8.57 5.54
N VAL A 154 2.84 -7.33 5.96
CA VAL A 154 3.65 -6.34 5.23
C VAL A 154 4.83 -5.92 6.10
N THR A 155 6.05 -6.09 5.58
CA THR A 155 7.27 -5.71 6.31
C THR A 155 7.75 -4.29 6.01
N GLY A 156 7.23 -3.65 4.96
CA GLY A 156 7.55 -2.29 4.54
C GLY A 156 6.29 -1.42 4.43
N VAL A 157 6.18 -0.67 3.33
CA VAL A 157 5.08 0.29 3.13
C VAL A 157 3.90 -0.36 2.40
N GLN A 158 2.68 -0.09 2.89
CA GLN A 158 1.43 -0.51 2.26
C GLN A 158 0.60 0.73 1.93
N MET A 159 0.70 1.26 0.70
CA MET A 159 0.05 2.50 0.29
C MET A 159 -1.11 2.24 -0.67
N ALA A 160 -2.31 2.64 -0.28
CA ALA A 160 -3.52 2.56 -1.07
C ALA A 160 -4.27 3.89 -1.03
N GLY A 161 -4.86 4.31 -2.14
CA GLY A 161 -5.68 5.53 -2.15
C GLY A 161 -6.93 5.44 -1.26
N LEU A 162 -7.46 4.22 -1.03
CA LEU A 162 -8.64 4.02 -0.20
C LEU A 162 -8.37 3.10 0.99
N ILE A 163 -8.06 1.82 0.74
CA ILE A 163 -8.11 0.79 1.79
C ILE A 163 -6.84 -0.07 1.82
N ASN A 164 -6.23 -0.20 3.00
CA ASN A 164 -5.25 -1.24 3.27
C ASN A 164 -5.85 -2.28 4.22
N VAL A 165 -5.63 -3.56 3.93
CA VAL A 165 -6.02 -4.68 4.80
C VAL A 165 -4.79 -5.55 5.06
N ALA A 166 -4.48 -5.77 6.34
CA ALA A 166 -3.48 -6.77 6.73
C ALA A 166 -3.71 -7.34 8.13
N GLU A 167 -3.12 -8.51 8.41
CA GLU A 167 -2.98 -8.94 9.80
C GLU A 167 -1.91 -8.09 10.50
N LYS A 168 -0.80 -7.82 9.79
CA LYS A 168 0.31 -7.02 10.29
C LYS A 168 0.87 -6.08 9.22
N SER A 169 0.91 -4.79 9.53
CA SER A 169 1.57 -3.76 8.71
C SER A 169 1.90 -2.58 9.61
N ASP A 170 3.16 -2.14 9.64
CA ASP A 170 3.57 -1.03 10.51
C ASP A 170 3.38 0.34 9.83
N TYR A 171 3.47 0.37 8.50
CA TYR A 171 3.41 1.59 7.69
C TYR A 171 2.28 1.56 6.64
N PRO A 172 1.01 1.37 7.04
CA PRO A 172 -0.11 1.47 6.12
C PRO A 172 -0.46 2.95 5.86
N ILE A 173 -0.65 3.31 4.60
CA ILE A 173 -1.00 4.67 4.16
C ILE A 173 -2.25 4.54 3.28
N GLY A 174 -3.37 5.00 3.80
CA GLY A 174 -4.66 4.99 3.10
C GLY A 174 -5.73 5.63 3.96
N VAL A 175 -6.88 5.93 3.36
CA VAL A 175 -8.03 6.54 4.07
C VAL A 175 -8.48 5.63 5.22
N LEU A 176 -8.54 4.32 4.97
CA LEU A 176 -8.86 3.31 5.97
C LEU A 176 -7.80 2.21 5.97
N ASN A 177 -7.32 1.83 7.15
CA ASN A 177 -6.29 0.81 7.29
C ASN A 177 -6.73 -0.22 8.33
N PHE A 178 -7.25 -1.35 7.86
CA PHE A 178 -7.73 -2.45 8.69
C PHE A 178 -6.58 -3.40 8.99
N ILE A 179 -5.85 -3.10 10.07
CA ILE A 179 -4.68 -3.89 10.50
C ILE A 179 -5.01 -4.62 11.80
N LYS A 180 -5.01 -5.96 11.79
CA LYS A 180 -5.43 -6.78 12.94
C LYS A 180 -4.54 -6.62 14.17
N GLU A 181 -3.21 -6.58 13.99
CA GLU A 181 -2.22 -6.28 15.03
C GLU A 181 -2.02 -4.76 15.26
N GLY A 182 -2.84 -3.93 14.61
CA GLY A 182 -2.79 -2.48 14.69
C GLY A 182 -3.79 -1.90 15.67
N GLU A 183 -4.19 -0.66 15.43
CA GLU A 183 -5.16 0.05 16.26
C GLU A 183 -6.31 0.61 15.40
N LEU A 184 -7.53 0.45 15.91
CA LEU A 184 -8.72 1.14 15.44
C LEU A 184 -9.28 1.93 16.62
N GLN A 185 -9.41 3.24 16.46
CA GLN A 185 -9.83 4.14 17.54
C GLN A 185 -10.89 5.10 17.04
N LEU A 186 -11.93 5.30 17.84
CA LEU A 186 -12.90 6.36 17.67
C LEU A 186 -12.59 7.47 18.68
N GLY A 187 -12.43 8.70 18.20
CA GLY A 187 -12.10 9.84 19.04
C GLY A 187 -13.08 10.99 18.89
N LEU A 188 -13.34 11.68 19.99
CA LEU A 188 -14.07 12.94 20.04
C LEU A 188 -13.11 14.05 20.45
N THR A 189 -13.03 15.12 19.66
CA THR A 189 -12.06 16.20 19.89
C THR A 189 -12.72 17.55 19.80
N VAL A 190 -12.22 18.52 20.56
CA VAL A 190 -12.60 19.92 20.45
C VAL A 190 -11.34 20.75 20.23
N ASP A 191 -11.38 21.64 19.23
CA ASP A 191 -10.29 22.57 18.93
C ASP A 191 -10.54 23.99 19.48
N GLU A 192 -9.54 24.87 19.35
CA GLU A 192 -9.61 26.26 19.82
C GLU A 192 -10.75 27.08 19.21
N GLU A 193 -11.24 26.70 18.03
CA GLU A 193 -12.36 27.34 17.33
C GLU A 193 -13.72 26.87 17.86
N GLY A 194 -13.74 25.89 18.76
CA GLY A 194 -14.97 25.23 19.21
C GLY A 194 -15.51 24.23 18.19
N THR A 195 -14.69 23.76 17.25
CA THR A 195 -15.07 22.68 16.35
C THR A 195 -14.99 21.37 17.10
N THR A 196 -16.11 20.65 17.16
CA THR A 196 -16.15 19.29 17.69
C THR A 196 -16.04 18.30 16.54
N LEU A 197 -15.05 17.42 16.58
CA LEU A 197 -14.76 16.44 15.53
C LEU A 197 -14.91 15.03 16.10
N LEU A 198 -15.68 14.20 15.40
CA LEU A 198 -15.68 12.76 15.56
C LEU A 198 -14.74 12.15 14.51
N ALA A 199 -13.66 11.50 14.95
CA ALA A 199 -12.62 11.00 14.06
C ALA A 199 -12.31 9.52 14.31
N LEU A 200 -12.25 8.75 13.22
CA LEU A 200 -11.72 7.41 13.18
C LEU A 200 -10.21 7.48 12.90
N ARG A 201 -9.43 6.81 13.75
CA ARG A 201 -8.00 6.56 13.53
C ARG A 201 -7.81 5.07 13.31
N SER A 202 -7.26 4.70 12.16
CA SER A 202 -7.17 3.30 11.74
C SER A 202 -5.79 3.06 11.14
N GLY A 203 -5.02 2.13 11.71
CA GLY A 203 -3.62 1.97 11.31
C GLY A 203 -2.88 0.81 11.93
N GLY A 204 -1.58 0.79 11.62
CA GLY A 204 -0.61 -0.14 12.17
C GLY A 204 -0.01 0.34 13.49
N ARG A 205 1.09 -0.28 13.90
CA ARG A 205 1.79 0.06 15.15
C ARG A 205 2.54 1.39 15.09
N VAL A 206 2.88 1.88 13.89
CA VAL A 206 3.64 3.12 13.70
C VAL A 206 2.79 4.18 13.02
N LEU A 207 2.26 3.90 11.82
CA LEU A 207 1.43 4.84 11.07
C LEU A 207 -0.06 4.48 11.10
N TYR A 208 -0.90 5.51 11.08
CA TYR A 208 -2.35 5.38 10.98
C TYR A 208 -2.95 6.45 10.08
N GLY A 209 -4.11 6.14 9.50
CA GLY A 209 -4.96 7.08 8.78
C GLY A 209 -5.98 7.73 9.70
N ILE A 210 -6.42 8.93 9.33
CA ILE A 210 -7.43 9.72 10.04
C ILE A 210 -8.57 10.00 9.07
N LEU A 211 -9.80 9.74 9.49
CA LEU A 211 -11.01 10.16 8.80
C LEU A 211 -11.99 10.71 9.83
N GLY A 212 -12.43 11.95 9.68
CA GLY A 212 -13.32 12.58 10.66
C GLY A 212 -14.39 13.46 10.05
N VAL A 213 -15.46 13.64 10.81
CA VAL A 213 -16.54 14.59 10.52
C VAL A 213 -16.73 15.48 11.73
N GLY A 214 -16.96 16.76 11.50
CA GLY A 214 -17.01 17.76 12.57
C GLY A 214 -18.13 18.76 12.41
N TYR A 215 -18.45 19.39 13.53
CA TYR A 215 -19.44 20.45 13.65
C TYR A 215 -18.82 21.65 14.38
N ASN A 216 -18.85 22.82 13.76
CA ASN A 216 -18.42 24.07 14.35
C ASN A 216 -19.61 24.78 15.02
N PHE A 217 -19.50 25.03 16.33
CA PHE A 217 -20.57 25.68 17.11
C PHE A 217 -20.50 27.21 17.13
N ARG A 218 -19.44 27.82 16.60
CA ARG A 218 -19.20 29.26 16.65
C ARG A 218 -19.38 29.98 15.32
N HIS A 219 -19.13 29.29 14.21
CA HIS A 219 -19.15 29.86 12.87
C HIS A 219 -20.14 29.09 12.00
N GLU A 220 -21.24 29.73 11.62
CA GLU A 220 -22.31 29.10 10.85
C GLU A 220 -21.89 28.85 9.39
N GLU A 221 -20.97 29.67 8.88
CA GLU A 221 -20.46 29.62 7.50
C GLU A 221 -19.45 28.48 7.29
N ALA A 222 -18.88 27.96 8.38
CA ALA A 222 -17.96 26.80 8.40
C ALA A 222 -18.49 25.68 9.31
N ARG A 223 -19.82 25.52 9.34
CA ARG A 223 -20.52 24.65 10.30
C ARG A 223 -20.14 23.18 10.18
N TYR A 224 -20.02 22.64 8.98
CA TYR A 224 -19.70 21.23 8.76
C TYR A 224 -18.25 21.06 8.33
N MET A 225 -17.56 20.07 8.89
CA MET A 225 -16.16 19.77 8.60
C MET A 225 -16.00 18.31 8.18
N LEU A 226 -15.24 18.07 7.11
CA LEU A 226 -14.74 16.75 6.74
C LEU A 226 -13.22 16.77 6.83
N GLU A 227 -12.63 15.79 7.49
CA GLU A 227 -11.20 15.67 7.76
C GLU A 227 -10.64 14.35 7.24
N GLY A 228 -9.49 14.42 6.57
CA GLY A 228 -8.67 13.28 6.19
C GLY A 228 -7.21 13.55 6.54
N GLY A 229 -6.48 12.54 6.99
CA GLY A 229 -5.10 12.75 7.41
C GLY A 229 -4.30 11.48 7.65
N LEU A 230 -3.05 11.69 8.07
CA LEU A 230 -2.11 10.65 8.46
C LEU A 230 -1.51 11.01 9.81
N GLY A 231 -1.29 10.02 10.66
CA GLY A 231 -0.62 10.17 11.93
C GLY A 231 0.44 9.12 12.17
N ALA A 232 1.34 9.42 13.10
CA ALA A 232 2.42 8.56 13.51
C ALA A 232 2.52 8.51 15.04
N HIS A 233 2.70 7.31 15.58
CA HIS A 233 3.13 7.09 16.96
C HIS A 233 4.65 7.30 17.03
N LEU A 234 5.09 8.39 17.66
CA LEU A 234 6.52 8.73 17.77
C LEU A 234 7.17 8.04 18.96
N ILE A 235 6.49 8.09 20.11
CA ILE A 235 6.98 7.54 21.38
C ILE A 235 5.79 6.85 22.05
N SER A 236 6.02 5.63 22.55
CA SER A 236 5.02 4.89 23.31
C SER A 236 5.72 4.24 24.51
N VAL A 237 5.42 4.73 25.72
CA VAL A 237 6.02 4.28 26.97
C VAL A 237 4.94 4.16 28.06
N ASN A 238 4.67 2.93 28.50
CA ASN A 238 3.67 2.63 29.53
C ASN A 238 2.29 3.23 29.19
N ALA A 239 1.83 4.19 30.00
CA ALA A 239 0.55 4.88 29.83
C ALA A 239 0.65 6.15 28.95
N PHE A 240 1.84 6.56 28.53
CA PHE A 240 2.06 7.79 27.79
C PHE A 240 2.42 7.51 26.32
N ARG A 241 1.79 8.25 25.40
CA ARG A 241 2.14 8.23 23.97
C ARG A 241 2.32 9.64 23.44
N LEU A 242 3.29 9.82 22.55
CA LEU A 242 3.46 11.04 21.78
C LEU A 242 3.16 10.75 20.32
N ASN A 243 2.22 11.50 19.76
CA ASN A 243 1.77 11.34 18.38
C ASN A 243 2.03 12.62 17.58
N ALA A 244 2.27 12.46 16.28
CA ALA A 244 2.23 13.55 15.32
C ALA A 244 1.16 13.26 14.28
N GLU A 245 0.31 14.23 13.97
CA GLU A 245 -0.73 14.12 12.95
C GLU A 245 -0.58 15.23 11.91
N LEU A 246 -0.81 14.89 10.65
CA LEU A 246 -1.03 15.81 9.55
C LEU A 246 -2.46 15.59 9.05
N ALA A 247 -3.32 16.59 9.22
CA ALA A 247 -4.72 16.55 8.85
C ALA A 247 -5.06 17.64 7.84
N SER A 248 -5.85 17.27 6.84
CA SER A 248 -6.45 18.15 5.84
C SER A 248 -7.95 18.15 6.05
N ALA A 249 -8.53 19.32 6.18
CA ALA A 249 -9.95 19.48 6.40
C ALA A 249 -10.58 20.49 5.44
N VAL A 250 -11.83 20.21 5.09
CA VAL A 250 -12.70 21.08 4.31
C VAL A 250 -13.91 21.42 5.19
N MET A 251 -14.22 22.71 5.32
CA MET A 251 -15.32 23.21 6.12
C MET A 251 -16.30 24.02 5.26
N THR A 252 -17.60 23.89 5.49
CA THR A 252 -18.64 24.59 4.74
C THR A 252 -19.96 24.69 5.52
N GLY A 253 -20.73 25.74 5.27
CA GLY A 253 -22.12 25.88 5.68
C GLY A 253 -23.13 25.36 4.65
N PHE A 254 -22.67 24.85 3.50
CA PHE A 254 -23.45 24.48 2.29
C PHE A 254 -24.20 25.61 1.57
N GLU A 255 -24.43 26.75 2.22
CA GLU A 255 -25.04 27.93 1.61
C GLU A 255 -23.99 28.78 0.89
N ASP A 256 -22.99 29.26 1.62
CA ASP A 256 -21.88 30.04 1.08
C ASP A 256 -20.54 29.60 1.68
N GLY A 257 -19.52 29.51 0.83
CA GLY A 257 -18.13 29.38 1.24
C GLY A 257 -17.58 27.96 1.46
N VAL A 258 -16.31 27.80 1.11
CA VAL A 258 -15.53 26.57 1.33
C VAL A 258 -14.19 26.97 1.91
N TYR A 259 -13.91 26.49 3.12
CA TYR A 259 -12.71 26.81 3.87
C TYR A 259 -11.82 25.56 3.96
N GLY A 260 -10.56 25.69 3.56
CA GLY A 260 -9.55 24.65 3.71
C GLY A 260 -8.70 24.88 4.96
N LYS A 261 -8.54 23.87 5.82
CA LYS A 261 -7.65 23.90 6.98
C LYS A 261 -6.65 22.75 6.89
N GLN A 262 -5.36 23.07 6.88
CA GLN A 262 -4.28 22.08 7.04
C GLN A 262 -3.72 22.21 8.45
N SER A 263 -3.62 21.11 9.16
CA SER A 263 -3.22 21.09 10.57
C SER A 263 -2.09 20.08 10.78
N PHE A 264 -0.97 20.56 11.31
CA PHE A 264 0.01 19.70 11.96
C PHE A 264 -0.27 19.69 13.47
N ARG A 265 -0.35 18.51 14.09
CA ARG A 265 -0.69 18.36 15.51
C ARG A 265 0.38 17.54 16.20
N ALA A 266 0.88 18.03 17.33
CA ALA A 266 1.75 17.26 18.22
C ALA A 266 0.96 16.93 19.47
N LEU A 267 0.62 15.66 19.70
CA LEU A 267 -0.35 15.24 20.71
C LEU A 267 0.33 14.41 21.79
N ALA A 268 0.11 14.81 23.04
CA ALA A 268 0.44 14.03 24.21
C ALA A 268 -0.81 13.24 24.64
N ASN A 269 -0.73 11.91 24.55
CA ASN A 269 -1.79 10.97 24.92
C ASN A 269 -1.46 10.32 26.26
N TYR A 270 -2.46 10.22 27.13
CA TYR A 270 -2.39 9.52 28.40
C TYR A 270 -3.52 8.50 28.53
N ARG A 271 -3.15 7.24 28.74
CA ARG A 271 -4.08 6.12 28.95
C ARG A 271 -4.61 6.14 30.36
N ILE A 272 -5.90 6.40 30.51
CA ILE A 272 -6.58 6.42 31.81
C ILE A 272 -6.94 5.00 32.24
N ILE A 273 -7.57 4.26 31.34
CA ILE A 273 -7.97 2.87 31.51
C ILE A 273 -7.63 2.11 30.22
N PRO A 274 -7.53 0.77 30.26
CA PRO A 274 -7.38 -0.02 29.05
C PRO A 274 -8.46 0.34 28.02
N GLY A 275 -8.03 0.71 26.81
CA GLY A 275 -8.93 1.09 25.72
C GLY A 275 -9.42 2.55 25.72
N MET A 276 -9.03 3.39 26.69
CA MET A 276 -9.42 4.81 26.69
C MET A 276 -8.24 5.74 26.99
N GLU A 277 -8.05 6.75 26.13
CA GLU A 277 -6.95 7.71 26.21
C GLU A 277 -7.45 9.14 26.10
N LEU A 278 -6.98 10.00 27.00
CA LEU A 278 -7.11 11.45 26.83
C LEU A 278 -5.89 11.96 26.08
N PHE A 279 -6.08 12.99 25.28
CA PHE A 279 -4.97 13.65 24.64
C PHE A 279 -5.17 15.15 24.53
N ALA A 280 -4.06 15.87 24.50
CA ALA A 280 -4.04 17.29 24.25
C ALA A 280 -2.73 17.68 23.56
N GLY A 281 -2.73 18.79 22.86
CA GLY A 281 -1.50 19.31 22.28
C GLY A 281 -1.66 20.54 21.41
N PRO A 282 -0.54 21.20 21.06
CA PRO A 282 -0.55 22.32 20.13
C PRO A 282 -0.90 21.88 18.71
N THR A 283 -1.58 22.76 18.00
CA THR A 283 -1.88 22.63 16.57
C THR A 283 -1.26 23.78 15.80
N PHE A 284 -0.68 23.48 14.63
CA PHE A 284 -0.13 24.46 13.71
C PHE A 284 -0.99 24.42 12.45
N ASN A 285 -1.71 25.50 12.20
CA ASN A 285 -2.79 25.50 11.25
C ASN A 285 -2.51 26.49 10.12
N HIS A 286 -2.85 26.08 8.91
CA HIS A 286 -2.96 26.92 7.73
C HIS A 286 -4.41 26.94 7.27
N LEU A 287 -5.01 28.12 7.25
CA LEU A 287 -6.38 28.34 6.82
C LEU A 287 -6.40 29.09 5.50
N THR A 288 -7.18 28.58 4.54
CA THR A 288 -7.36 29.17 3.22
C THR A 288 -8.85 29.25 2.89
N PHE A 289 -9.29 30.40 2.40
CA PHE A 289 -10.66 30.62 1.93
C PHE A 289 -10.68 31.76 0.91
N LYS A 290 -11.77 31.93 0.16
CA LYS A 290 -11.85 33.01 -0.83
C LYS A 290 -12.05 34.37 -0.15
N THR A 291 -11.46 35.42 -0.68
CA THR A 291 -11.49 36.76 -0.06
C THR A 291 -12.90 37.36 0.03
N ASP A 292 -13.83 36.90 -0.81
CA ASP A 292 -15.25 37.29 -0.79
C ASP A 292 -16.08 36.60 0.30
N GLN A 293 -15.51 35.61 1.00
CA GLN A 293 -16.17 34.85 2.06
C GLN A 293 -15.98 35.51 3.43
N PRO A 294 -16.95 35.38 4.34
CA PRO A 294 -16.83 35.92 5.70
C PRO A 294 -15.65 35.28 6.43
N ALA A 295 -14.87 36.10 7.13
CA ALA A 295 -13.72 35.65 7.88
C ALA A 295 -14.16 34.85 9.11
N ILE A 296 -13.75 33.58 9.17
CA ILE A 296 -14.11 32.65 10.27
C ILE A 296 -13.14 32.69 11.46
N ARG A 297 -12.25 33.69 11.54
CA ARG A 297 -11.39 33.96 12.69
C ARG A 297 -10.83 35.37 12.61
N ASN A 298 -10.88 36.13 13.72
CA ASN A 298 -10.68 37.59 13.64
C ASN A 298 -9.36 38.14 14.21
N ASN A 299 -8.51 37.43 15.00
CA ASN A 299 -7.43 38.19 15.69
C ASN A 299 -6.13 37.54 16.18
N ARG A 300 -5.74 36.33 15.75
CA ARG A 300 -4.44 35.74 16.18
C ARG A 300 -3.78 34.90 15.07
N TYR A 301 -3.48 35.53 13.94
CA TYR A 301 -2.63 34.96 12.92
C TYR A 301 -1.17 35.33 13.19
N LEU A 302 -0.27 34.35 13.10
CA LEU A 302 1.17 34.60 13.08
C LEU A 302 1.59 35.23 11.75
N TRP A 303 0.91 34.83 10.68
CA TRP A 303 1.08 35.38 9.35
C TRP A 303 -0.26 35.34 8.62
N LYS A 304 -0.55 36.40 7.86
CA LYS A 304 -1.70 36.46 6.98
C LYS A 304 -1.30 37.09 5.65
N TYR A 305 -1.89 36.59 4.58
CA TYR A 305 -1.80 37.15 3.25
C TYR A 305 -3.21 37.20 2.65
N GLU A 306 -3.59 38.39 2.21
CA GLU A 306 -4.90 38.67 1.63
C GLU A 306 -4.67 39.06 0.17
N GLY A 307 -4.87 38.08 -0.72
CA GLY A 307 -4.82 38.29 -2.17
C GLY A 307 -6.17 38.74 -2.72
N SER A 308 -6.23 39.02 -4.03
CA SER A 308 -7.49 39.39 -4.69
C SER A 308 -8.54 38.30 -4.61
N ASP A 309 -8.10 37.03 -4.67
CA ASP A 309 -9.01 35.88 -4.82
C ASP A 309 -9.05 35.00 -3.56
N TYR A 310 -7.95 34.96 -2.80
CA TYR A 310 -7.81 34.08 -1.63
C TYR A 310 -7.13 34.75 -0.44
N PHE A 311 -7.64 34.41 0.74
CA PHE A 311 -7.00 34.64 2.02
C PHE A 311 -6.19 33.39 2.43
N ASN A 312 -5.00 33.61 2.98
CA ASN A 312 -4.18 32.58 3.62
C ASN A 312 -3.73 33.05 5.00
N GLY A 313 -3.91 32.22 6.02
CA GLY A 313 -3.57 32.57 7.39
C GLY A 313 -2.95 31.40 8.15
N PHE A 314 -1.79 31.64 8.77
CA PHE A 314 -1.16 30.70 9.70
C PHE A 314 -1.44 31.08 11.15
N PHE A 315 -1.74 30.10 11.97
CA PHE A 315 -1.94 30.32 13.40
C PHE A 315 -1.61 29.07 14.22
N ILE A 316 -1.31 29.30 15.50
CA ILE A 316 -1.14 28.24 16.49
C ILE A 316 -2.43 28.14 17.30
N GLY A 317 -2.88 26.91 17.49
CA GLY A 317 -4.07 26.55 18.26
C GLY A 317 -3.76 25.46 19.28
N GLY A 318 -4.81 24.85 19.80
CA GLY A 318 -4.74 23.77 20.77
C GLY A 318 -5.93 22.84 20.60
N ILE A 319 -5.68 21.56 20.71
CA ILE A 319 -6.71 20.53 20.63
C ILE A 319 -6.70 19.71 21.91
N VAL A 320 -7.90 19.30 22.34
CA VAL A 320 -8.10 18.33 23.41
C VAL A 320 -9.12 17.29 22.94
N GLY A 321 -8.95 16.05 23.36
CA GLY A 321 -9.87 15.00 23.00
C GLY A 321 -9.75 13.74 23.83
N LEU A 322 -10.70 12.85 23.57
CA LEU A 322 -10.77 11.50 24.11
C LEU A 322 -10.74 10.52 22.93
N GLN A 323 -10.03 9.42 23.08
CA GLN A 323 -9.97 8.30 22.14
C GLN A 323 -10.37 7.01 22.86
N ILE A 324 -11.16 6.19 22.16
CA ILE A 324 -11.58 4.86 22.60
C ILE A 324 -11.11 3.86 21.55
N ALA A 325 -10.39 2.82 21.97
CA ALA A 325 -10.01 1.71 21.11
C ALA A 325 -11.22 0.79 20.87
N LEU A 326 -11.37 0.34 19.61
CA LEU A 326 -12.42 -0.57 19.15
C LEU A 326 -11.91 -2.01 19.02
#